data_AF-K2M8G3-F1
#
_entry.id   AF-K2M8G3-F1
#
_cell.length_a   1.000
_cell.length_b   1.000
_cell.length_c   1.000
_cell.angle_alpha   90.00
_cell.angle_beta   90.00
_cell.angle_gamma   90.00
#
_symmetry.space_group_name_H-M   'P 1'
#
loop_
_entity.id
_entity.type
_entity.pdbx_description
1 polymer ?
#
loop_
_entity_poly.entity_id
_entity_poly.type
_entity_poly.pdbx_seq_one_letter_code
_entity_poly.pdbx_strand_id
1 'polypeptide(L)'
;MEEKPITGGRARIGLVLAAALLAGCNTGSVLDMSEGPTPATGLSGGATGQPAGVAIAAATETPATALAASSGEPADASPLAAAIAGSQRIQFAPVIGATAEAVPALSRRLETSARQRGLAIVTQESTATLVMKGYFSAIADGGKTTVIYVWDVLDPSGNRLHRIQGQQATPGGSGDGWSSVTPATMEAVADATISQLSTWLAGRRG
;
A
#
# COMPACT_ATOMS: atom_id res chain seq x y z
N MET A 1 -8.10 -11.19 -75.39
CA MET A 1 -8.53 -9.83 -74.99
C MET A 1 -8.20 -9.67 -73.52
N GLU A 2 -7.13 -8.96 -73.17
CA GLU A 2 -7.06 -7.47 -73.07
C GLU A 2 -7.59 -7.01 -71.69
N GLU A 3 -6.94 -6.22 -70.84
CA GLU A 3 -5.69 -5.46 -70.90
C GLU A 3 -5.08 -5.28 -69.50
N LYS A 4 -3.78 -4.96 -69.49
CA LYS A 4 -2.96 -4.50 -68.37
C LYS A 4 -3.05 -2.93 -68.30
N PRO A 5 -2.17 -2.19 -67.60
CA PRO A 5 -2.46 -1.31 -66.47
C PRO A 5 -2.25 0.21 -66.76
N ILE A 6 -2.50 1.11 -65.79
CA ILE A 6 -1.73 2.36 -65.53
C ILE A 6 -2.17 2.95 -64.16
N THR A 7 -1.29 3.10 -63.18
CA THR A 7 -0.35 4.22 -62.91
C THR A 7 -0.98 5.45 -62.25
N GLY A 8 -0.54 5.74 -61.02
CA GLY A 8 -0.63 7.04 -60.35
C GLY A 8 -0.78 6.86 -58.83
N GLY A 9 0.08 7.35 -57.94
CA GLY A 9 1.23 8.22 -58.07
C GLY A 9 2.14 8.08 -56.85
N ARG A 10 3.41 8.42 -57.07
CA ARG A 10 4.48 8.44 -56.09
C ARG A 10 4.33 9.67 -55.19
N ALA A 11 4.46 9.51 -53.88
CA ALA A 11 4.99 10.56 -53.02
C ALA A 11 5.87 9.94 -51.94
N ARG A 12 7.16 10.16 -52.11
CA ARG A 12 8.21 9.90 -51.13
C ARG A 12 8.08 10.96 -50.04
N ILE A 13 7.88 10.55 -48.79
CA ILE A 13 8.39 11.31 -47.65
C ILE A 13 9.08 10.30 -46.75
N GLY A 14 10.40 10.24 -46.90
CA GLY A 14 11.26 9.78 -45.84
C GLY A 14 11.26 10.83 -44.74
N LEU A 15 11.07 10.41 -43.51
CA LEU A 15 11.52 11.14 -42.35
C LEU A 15 12.25 10.15 -41.46
N VAL A 16 13.55 10.04 -41.73
CA VAL A 16 14.53 9.51 -40.78
C VAL A 16 14.59 10.52 -39.64
N LEU A 17 14.07 10.16 -38.47
CA LEU A 17 14.40 10.83 -37.23
C LEU A 17 15.31 9.91 -36.42
N ALA A 18 16.60 10.21 -36.52
CA ALA A 18 17.63 9.73 -35.62
C ALA A 18 17.64 10.57 -34.33
N ALA A 19 18.30 10.02 -33.30
CA ALA A 19 18.53 10.53 -31.94
C ALA A 19 17.40 10.19 -30.93
N ALA A 20 17.65 9.60 -29.77
CA ALA A 20 18.87 9.55 -28.98
C ALA A 20 19.02 8.22 -28.21
N LEU A 21 20.21 7.63 -28.29
CA LEU A 21 20.71 6.65 -27.32
C LEU A 21 21.02 7.41 -26.02
N LEU A 22 20.17 7.26 -25.00
CA LEU A 22 20.55 7.57 -23.63
C LEU A 22 21.25 6.35 -23.05
N ALA A 23 22.58 6.37 -23.15
CA ALA A 23 23.47 5.55 -22.36
C ALA A 23 23.29 5.90 -20.87
N GLY A 24 22.66 5.00 -20.13
CA GLY A 24 22.61 5.02 -18.67
C GLY A 24 23.22 3.74 -18.12
N CYS A 25 24.52 3.52 -18.33
CA CYS A 25 25.27 2.54 -17.56
C CYS A 25 25.45 3.11 -16.15
N ASN A 26 24.65 2.61 -15.19
CA ASN A 26 24.93 2.85 -13.79
C ASN A 26 26.14 1.98 -13.41
N THR A 27 27.31 2.62 -13.30
CA THR A 27 28.56 1.98 -12.88
C THR A 27 28.39 1.44 -11.47
N GLY A 28 28.77 0.18 -11.30
CA GLY A 28 28.75 -0.51 -10.02
C GLY A 28 29.53 0.24 -8.94
N SER A 29 28.98 0.20 -7.73
CA SER A 29 29.73 0.30 -6.49
C SER A 29 29.39 -0.94 -5.67
N VAL A 30 29.97 -2.07 -6.10
CA VAL A 30 30.47 -3.08 -5.17
C VAL A 30 31.78 -2.52 -4.58
N LEU A 31 32.17 -2.97 -3.38
CA LEU A 31 33.16 -2.40 -2.44
C LEU A 31 32.42 -1.54 -1.39
N ASP A 32 32.05 -2.06 -0.23
CA ASP A 32 33.00 -2.46 0.80
C ASP A 32 32.39 -3.53 1.73
N MET A 33 33.01 -4.70 1.74
CA MET A 33 32.72 -5.81 2.65
C MET A 33 33.79 -5.74 3.74
N SER A 34 33.53 -4.92 4.77
CA SER A 34 34.43 -4.82 5.92
C SER A 34 34.31 -6.06 6.80
N GLU A 35 35.34 -6.88 6.69
CA GLU A 35 35.71 -7.97 7.58
C GLU A 35 35.85 -7.47 9.02
N GLY A 36 35.39 -8.27 9.97
CA GLY A 36 35.37 -7.91 11.39
C GLY A 36 36.73 -7.95 12.07
N PRO A 37 36.75 -7.66 13.38
CA PRO A 37 37.71 -8.26 14.28
C PRO A 37 37.00 -9.11 15.34
N THR A 38 37.50 -10.34 15.47
CA THR A 38 37.34 -11.22 16.62
C THR A 38 37.75 -10.54 17.93
N PRO A 39 37.04 -10.78 19.04
CA PRO A 39 37.67 -10.85 20.35
C PRO A 39 37.82 -12.30 20.81
N ALA A 40 39.07 -12.67 21.09
CA ALA A 40 39.44 -13.92 21.73
C ALA A 40 39.11 -13.90 23.24
N THR A 41 38.64 -15.05 23.71
CA THR A 41 38.93 -15.73 24.98
C THR A 41 38.98 -14.93 26.29
N GLY A 42 38.09 -15.31 27.21
CA GLY A 42 38.28 -15.15 28.65
C GLY A 42 37.37 -16.09 29.44
N LEU A 43 37.86 -17.28 29.76
CA LEU A 43 37.26 -18.19 30.76
C LEU A 43 37.63 -17.70 32.17
N SER A 44 36.66 -17.66 33.08
CA SER A 44 36.91 -17.82 34.53
C SER A 44 35.64 -18.36 35.17
N GLY A 45 35.77 -19.52 35.79
CA GLY A 45 34.71 -20.18 36.55
C GLY A 45 34.59 -19.69 37.98
N GLY A 46 33.54 -20.12 38.66
CA GLY A 46 33.31 -19.86 40.08
C GLY A 46 31.93 -20.32 40.51
N ALA A 47 31.89 -21.46 41.21
CA ALA A 47 30.72 -22.18 41.68
C ALA A 47 29.95 -21.49 42.82
N THR A 48 28.91 -22.19 43.30
CA THR A 48 28.14 -22.00 44.55
C THR A 48 26.87 -21.19 44.34
N GLY A 49 25.67 -21.61 44.74
CA GLY A 49 25.23 -22.72 45.57
C GLY A 49 23.77 -22.44 45.95
N GLN A 50 22.98 -23.50 46.02
CA GLN A 50 21.59 -23.56 46.46
C GLN A 50 21.40 -22.95 47.87
N PRO A 51 20.22 -22.38 48.18
CA PRO A 51 19.27 -23.06 49.09
C PRO A 51 17.80 -22.88 48.62
N ALA A 52 16.86 -23.83 48.73
CA ALA A 52 16.38 -24.62 49.88
C ALA A 52 15.71 -23.77 50.99
N GLY A 53 14.41 -23.44 50.81
CA GLY A 53 13.33 -23.85 51.72
C GLY A 53 13.03 -23.11 53.04
N VAL A 54 11.73 -22.77 53.17
CA VAL A 54 10.81 -22.86 54.34
C VAL A 54 10.52 -21.60 55.19
N ALA A 55 9.32 -21.05 54.88
CA ALA A 55 8.18 -20.62 55.73
C ALA A 55 8.34 -19.63 56.89
N ILE A 56 7.48 -18.58 56.88
CA ILE A 56 6.86 -18.02 58.10
C ILE A 56 5.49 -17.36 57.79
N ALA A 57 4.49 -17.74 58.61
CA ALA A 57 3.33 -17.01 59.14
C ALA A 57 2.31 -16.25 58.26
N ALA A 58 1.04 -16.53 58.60
CA ALA A 58 -0.16 -15.76 58.31
C ALA A 58 -0.23 -14.46 59.12
N ALA A 59 -0.77 -13.40 58.50
CA ALA A 59 -1.47 -12.32 59.18
C ALA A 59 -2.46 -11.65 58.21
N THR A 60 -3.70 -11.60 58.66
CA THR A 60 -4.89 -10.99 58.06
C THR A 60 -4.79 -9.47 58.10
N GLU A 61 -4.93 -8.75 56.97
CA GLU A 61 -5.50 -7.38 56.91
C GLU A 61 -6.11 -7.09 55.51
N THR A 62 -7.44 -6.91 55.47
CA THR A 62 -8.23 -6.25 54.41
C THR A 62 -8.14 -4.73 54.68
N PRO A 63 -8.02 -3.79 53.70
CA PRO A 63 -9.06 -3.53 52.70
C PRO A 63 -8.64 -2.95 51.32
N ALA A 64 -9.54 -3.14 50.35
CA ALA A 64 -9.85 -2.32 49.18
C ALA A 64 -8.73 -1.50 48.48
N THR A 65 -8.39 -1.89 47.25
CA THR A 65 -8.09 -0.91 46.18
C THR A 65 -8.59 -1.47 44.85
N ALA A 66 -9.50 -0.73 44.23
CA ALA A 66 -10.05 -1.03 42.92
C ALA A 66 -8.92 -1.08 41.88
N LEU A 67 -8.77 -2.22 41.21
CA LEU A 67 -8.02 -2.31 39.96
C LEU A 67 -8.88 -1.67 38.87
N ALA A 68 -8.71 -0.36 38.69
CA ALA A 68 -9.09 0.31 37.46
C ALA A 68 -8.33 -0.36 36.32
N ALA A 69 -9.07 -1.01 35.43
CA ALA A 69 -8.56 -1.43 34.13
C ALA A 69 -8.09 -0.17 33.39
N SER A 70 -6.78 0.04 33.32
CA SER A 70 -6.20 0.94 32.35
C SER A 70 -6.40 0.31 30.97
N SER A 71 -7.55 0.60 30.36
CA SER A 71 -7.69 0.54 28.92
C SER A 71 -6.59 1.42 28.34
N GLY A 72 -5.61 0.80 27.69
CA GLY A 72 -4.61 1.51 26.89
C GLY A 72 -5.35 2.27 25.79
N GLU A 73 -5.49 3.57 25.99
CA GLU A 73 -5.96 4.53 25.00
C GLU A 73 -4.96 4.49 23.82
N PRO A 74 -5.40 4.22 22.58
CA PRO A 74 -4.51 4.37 21.43
C PRO A 74 -4.12 5.84 21.29
N ALA A 75 -2.82 6.08 21.15
CA ALA A 75 -2.18 7.38 21.13
C ALA A 75 -2.91 8.43 20.26
N ASP A 76 -3.09 9.57 20.91
CA ASP A 76 -3.73 10.82 20.48
C ASP A 76 -3.30 11.24 19.06
N ALA A 77 -4.16 11.00 18.08
CA ALA A 77 -4.21 11.85 16.90
C ALA A 77 -4.91 13.14 17.34
N SER A 78 -4.17 14.26 17.40
CA SER A 78 -4.70 15.53 17.92
C SER A 78 -6.08 15.85 17.34
N PRO A 79 -7.05 16.35 18.13
CA PRO A 79 -8.42 16.59 17.66
C PRO A 79 -8.49 17.55 16.46
N LEU A 80 -7.49 18.43 16.32
CA LEU A 80 -7.33 19.29 15.14
C LEU A 80 -6.95 18.49 13.88
N ALA A 81 -6.03 17.51 13.96
CA ALA A 81 -5.67 16.67 12.83
C ALA A 81 -6.86 15.80 12.36
N ALA A 82 -7.66 15.30 13.30
CA ALA A 82 -8.91 14.59 13.02
C ALA A 82 -9.99 15.51 12.41
N ALA A 83 -10.14 16.75 12.89
CA ALA A 83 -11.11 17.72 12.37
C ALA A 83 -10.76 18.19 10.94
N ILE A 84 -9.47 18.40 10.65
CA ILE A 84 -9.05 18.79 9.31
C ILE A 84 -9.11 17.57 8.36
N ALA A 85 -8.75 16.35 8.78
CA ALA A 85 -9.01 15.12 8.01
C ALA A 85 -10.50 14.91 7.71
N GLY A 86 -11.37 15.21 8.68
CA GLY A 86 -12.83 15.24 8.52
C GLY A 86 -13.35 16.27 7.53
N SER A 87 -12.51 17.20 7.05
CA SER A 87 -12.88 18.16 6.00
C SER A 87 -12.72 17.62 4.58
N GLN A 88 -12.07 16.47 4.38
CA GLN A 88 -11.95 15.85 3.06
C GLN A 88 -13.04 14.80 2.85
N ARG A 89 -13.88 15.06 1.85
CA ARG A 89 -14.88 14.14 1.32
C ARG A 89 -14.30 13.45 0.09
N ILE A 90 -14.06 12.15 0.21
CA ILE A 90 -13.44 11.33 -0.82
C ILE A 90 -14.52 10.54 -1.54
N GLN A 91 -14.49 10.55 -2.86
CA GLN A 91 -15.37 9.76 -3.71
C GLN A 91 -14.54 8.78 -4.52
N PHE A 92 -14.88 7.51 -4.44
CA PHE A 92 -14.25 6.46 -5.27
C PHE A 92 -15.07 6.27 -6.54
N ALA A 93 -14.45 6.56 -7.68
CA ALA A 93 -15.00 6.24 -8.99
C ALA A 93 -15.00 4.72 -9.23
N PRO A 94 -15.85 4.22 -10.14
CA PRO A 94 -15.77 2.83 -10.60
C PRO A 94 -14.36 2.49 -11.05
N VAL A 95 -13.84 1.36 -10.58
CA VAL A 95 -12.49 0.90 -10.93
C VAL A 95 -12.47 0.25 -12.30
N ILE A 96 -11.34 0.39 -13.00
CA ILE A 96 -11.13 -0.17 -14.34
C ILE A 96 -10.11 -1.31 -14.26
N GLY A 97 -10.38 -2.41 -14.98
CA GLY A 97 -9.46 -3.54 -15.15
C GLY A 97 -9.53 -4.63 -14.07
N ALA A 98 -10.24 -4.39 -12.96
CA ALA A 98 -10.59 -5.44 -12.00
C ALA A 98 -11.88 -6.18 -12.41
N THR A 99 -11.97 -7.47 -12.07
CA THR A 99 -13.19 -8.27 -12.31
C THR A 99 -14.29 -7.88 -11.33
N ALA A 100 -15.56 -8.04 -11.75
CA ALA A 100 -16.72 -7.74 -10.93
C ALA A 100 -16.76 -8.50 -9.58
N GLU A 101 -16.08 -9.65 -9.50
CA GLU A 101 -15.97 -10.44 -8.26
C GLU A 101 -14.93 -9.91 -7.28
N ALA A 102 -13.88 -9.23 -7.77
CA ALA A 102 -12.82 -8.68 -6.92
C ALA A 102 -13.19 -7.31 -6.32
N VAL A 103 -14.01 -6.53 -7.03
CA VAL A 103 -14.40 -5.16 -6.62
C VAL A 103 -15.14 -5.09 -5.28
N PRO A 104 -16.09 -5.98 -4.93
CA PRO A 104 -16.84 -5.89 -3.68
C PRO A 104 -15.96 -5.92 -2.43
N ALA A 105 -14.94 -6.79 -2.41
CA ALA A 105 -13.99 -6.88 -1.31
C ALA A 105 -13.16 -5.59 -1.18
N LEU A 106 -12.67 -5.06 -2.30
CA LEU A 106 -11.94 -3.80 -2.35
C LEU A 106 -12.79 -2.63 -1.81
N SER A 107 -14.01 -2.46 -2.32
CA SER A 107 -14.88 -1.33 -1.96
C SER A 107 -15.23 -1.33 -0.47
N ARG A 108 -15.69 -2.47 0.07
CA ARG A 108 -16.03 -2.60 1.49
C ARG A 108 -14.83 -2.30 2.40
N ARG A 109 -13.63 -2.73 1.99
CA ARG A 109 -12.41 -2.47 2.76
C ARG A 109 -11.96 -1.02 2.66
N LEU A 110 -12.05 -0.37 1.50
CA LEU A 110 -11.79 1.06 1.35
C LEU A 110 -12.66 1.86 2.32
N GLU A 111 -13.95 1.55 2.40
CA GLU A 111 -14.88 2.20 3.34
C GLU A 111 -14.51 1.99 4.80
N THR A 112 -14.19 0.76 5.16
CA THR A 112 -13.82 0.42 6.54
C THR A 112 -12.50 1.09 6.93
N SER A 113 -11.46 0.96 6.10
CA SER A 113 -10.14 1.56 6.34
C SER A 113 -10.20 3.09 6.35
N ALA A 114 -11.00 3.73 5.48
CA ALA A 114 -11.16 5.17 5.47
C ALA A 114 -11.79 5.68 6.77
N ARG A 115 -12.87 5.05 7.24
CA ARG A 115 -13.54 5.40 8.51
C ARG A 115 -12.61 5.27 9.71
N GLN A 116 -11.80 4.20 9.75
CA GLN A 116 -10.80 4.00 10.80
C GLN A 116 -9.74 5.11 10.84
N ARG A 117 -9.49 5.80 9.72
CA ARG A 117 -8.54 6.92 9.62
C ARG A 117 -9.21 8.30 9.65
N GLY A 118 -10.51 8.37 10.00
CA GLY A 118 -11.24 9.64 10.04
C GLY A 118 -11.48 10.29 8.68
N LEU A 119 -11.38 9.51 7.59
CA LEU A 119 -11.65 9.97 6.23
C LEU A 119 -13.12 9.77 5.87
N ALA A 120 -13.80 10.83 5.42
CA ALA A 120 -15.20 10.74 5.00
C ALA A 120 -15.29 10.27 3.55
N ILE A 121 -15.89 9.09 3.31
CA ILE A 121 -16.26 8.64 1.97
C ILE A 121 -17.67 9.10 1.65
N VAL A 122 -17.86 9.64 0.45
CA VAL A 122 -19.16 10.03 -0.08
C VAL A 122 -19.51 9.23 -1.33
N THR A 123 -20.82 9.10 -1.58
CA THR A 123 -21.35 8.50 -2.79
C THR A 123 -21.18 9.44 -3.99
N GLN A 124 -21.39 8.89 -5.19
CA GLN A 124 -21.27 9.64 -6.45
C GLN A 124 -22.24 10.83 -6.57
N GLU A 125 -23.32 10.80 -5.79
CA GLU A 125 -24.42 11.77 -5.79
C GLU A 125 -24.07 13.03 -4.94
N SER A 126 -23.00 12.96 -4.14
CA SER A 126 -22.62 13.98 -3.17
C SER A 126 -21.40 14.79 -3.64
N THR A 127 -21.27 16.03 -3.14
CA THR A 127 -20.09 16.85 -3.42
C THR A 127 -18.84 16.30 -2.73
N ALA A 128 -17.92 15.76 -3.52
CA ALA A 128 -16.59 15.36 -3.08
C ALA A 128 -15.59 16.51 -3.19
N THR A 129 -14.62 16.54 -2.29
CA THR A 129 -13.44 17.42 -2.40
C THR A 129 -12.29 16.72 -3.10
N LEU A 130 -12.30 15.38 -3.14
CA LEU A 130 -11.34 14.54 -3.83
C LEU A 130 -12.06 13.41 -4.53
N VAL A 131 -11.70 13.18 -5.79
CA VAL A 131 -12.18 12.03 -6.56
C VAL A 131 -11.01 11.07 -6.76
N MET A 132 -11.22 9.78 -6.54
CA MET A 132 -10.22 8.74 -6.76
C MET A 132 -10.62 7.85 -7.93
N LYS A 133 -9.76 7.75 -8.94
CA LYS A 133 -9.94 6.87 -10.10
C LYS A 133 -8.91 5.74 -10.06
N GLY A 134 -9.39 4.50 -10.03
CA GLY A 134 -8.56 3.31 -9.86
C GLY A 134 -8.41 2.50 -11.15
N TYR A 135 -7.20 2.06 -11.41
CA TYR A 135 -6.81 1.20 -12.52
C TYR A 135 -6.06 -0.02 -12.00
N PHE A 136 -6.48 -1.20 -12.42
CA PHE A 136 -6.00 -2.47 -11.90
C PHE A 136 -5.60 -3.42 -13.03
N SER A 137 -4.59 -4.23 -12.79
CA SER A 137 -4.18 -5.34 -13.65
C SER A 137 -3.71 -6.49 -12.79
N ALA A 138 -3.92 -7.72 -13.25
CA ALA A 138 -3.38 -8.92 -12.62
C ALA A 138 -2.45 -9.62 -13.62
N ILE A 139 -1.29 -10.07 -13.13
CA ILE A 139 -0.31 -10.80 -13.93
C ILE A 139 0.04 -12.09 -13.21
N ALA A 140 -0.28 -13.23 -13.82
CA ALA A 140 0.15 -14.54 -13.34
C ALA A 140 1.51 -14.89 -13.97
N ASP A 141 2.53 -15.08 -13.13
CA ASP A 141 3.89 -15.46 -13.55
C ASP A 141 4.56 -16.31 -12.47
N GLY A 142 5.20 -17.42 -12.86
CA GLY A 142 6.03 -18.21 -11.94
C GLY A 142 5.31 -18.67 -10.66
N GLY A 143 4.05 -19.09 -10.77
CA GLY A 143 3.25 -19.60 -9.65
C GLY A 143 2.72 -18.55 -8.67
N LYS A 144 2.78 -17.26 -9.04
CA LYS A 144 2.22 -16.13 -8.28
C LYS A 144 1.37 -15.25 -9.22
N THR A 145 0.31 -14.65 -8.68
CA THR A 145 -0.42 -13.56 -9.33
C THR A 145 -0.04 -12.26 -8.64
N THR A 146 0.38 -11.27 -9.42
CA THR A 146 0.66 -9.91 -8.95
C THR A 146 -0.46 -9.00 -9.42
N VAL A 147 -1.21 -8.42 -8.48
CA VAL A 147 -2.17 -7.36 -8.71
C VAL A 147 -1.43 -6.03 -8.66
N ILE A 148 -1.40 -5.31 -9.77
CA ILE A 148 -0.82 -3.98 -9.90
C ILE A 148 -1.97 -2.98 -9.88
N TYR A 149 -1.84 -1.93 -9.08
CA TYR A 149 -2.88 -0.90 -8.95
C TYR A 149 -2.30 0.50 -9.03
N VAL A 150 -3.08 1.38 -9.66
CA VAL A 150 -2.81 2.81 -9.75
C VAL A 150 -4.09 3.56 -9.42
N TRP A 151 -4.00 4.52 -8.52
CA TRP A 151 -5.05 5.45 -8.17
C TRP A 151 -4.61 6.86 -8.50
N ASP A 152 -5.35 7.53 -9.37
CA ASP A 152 -5.24 8.97 -9.54
C ASP A 152 -6.13 9.67 -8.51
N VAL A 153 -5.55 10.61 -7.77
CA VAL A 153 -6.27 11.49 -6.84
C VAL A 153 -6.51 12.82 -7.55
N LEU A 154 -7.76 13.19 -7.74
CA LEU A 154 -8.18 14.34 -8.53
C LEU A 154 -8.94 15.36 -7.69
N ASP A 155 -8.87 16.63 -8.08
CA ASP A 155 -9.79 17.66 -7.58
C ASP A 155 -11.17 17.53 -8.25
N PRO A 156 -12.21 18.23 -7.76
CA PRO A 156 -13.55 18.19 -8.37
C PRO A 156 -13.60 18.63 -9.83
N SER A 157 -12.64 19.46 -10.27
CA SER A 157 -12.47 19.90 -11.66
C SER A 157 -11.76 18.86 -12.55
N GLY A 158 -11.31 17.73 -11.98
CA GLY A 158 -10.65 16.64 -12.70
C GLY A 158 -9.14 16.81 -12.87
N ASN A 159 -8.51 17.80 -12.25
CA ASN A 159 -7.04 17.93 -12.29
C ASN A 159 -6.41 16.88 -11.39
N ARG A 160 -5.40 16.17 -11.89
CA ARG A 160 -4.67 15.20 -11.08
C ARG A 160 -3.80 15.92 -10.06
N LEU A 161 -4.11 15.70 -8.79
CA LEU A 161 -3.42 16.24 -7.63
C LEU A 161 -2.30 15.33 -7.15
N HIS A 162 -2.49 14.02 -7.25
CA HIS A 162 -1.53 13.02 -6.79
C HIS A 162 -1.78 11.67 -7.45
N ARG A 163 -0.82 10.77 -7.32
CA ARG A 163 -0.93 9.38 -7.79
C ARG A 163 -0.42 8.44 -6.70
N ILE A 164 -1.26 7.48 -6.37
CA ILE A 164 -0.94 6.37 -5.48
C ILE A 164 -0.80 5.13 -6.35
N GLN A 165 0.21 4.31 -6.11
CA GLN A 165 0.43 3.09 -6.88
C GLN A 165 1.12 2.04 -6.03
N GLY A 166 0.93 0.78 -6.40
CA GLY A 166 1.57 -0.33 -5.73
C GLY A 166 1.22 -1.67 -6.37
N GLN A 167 1.61 -2.72 -5.68
CA GLN A 167 1.37 -4.09 -6.09
C GLN A 167 1.07 -4.95 -4.86
N GLN A 168 0.26 -6.00 -5.05
CA GLN A 168 0.01 -7.06 -4.07
C GLN A 168 0.14 -8.40 -4.76
N ALA A 169 0.87 -9.33 -4.16
CA ALA A 169 1.05 -10.67 -4.69
C ALA A 169 0.22 -11.68 -3.91
N THR A 170 -0.23 -12.72 -4.61
CA THR A 170 -0.89 -13.88 -4.03
C THR A 170 -0.33 -15.15 -4.69
N PRO A 171 -0.16 -16.25 -3.95
CA PRO A 171 0.26 -17.51 -4.52
C PRO A 171 -0.79 -18.07 -5.49
N GLY A 172 -0.33 -18.88 -6.44
CA GLY A 172 -1.15 -19.39 -7.54
C GLY A 172 -1.34 -18.35 -8.64
N GLY A 173 -1.92 -18.78 -9.76
CA GLY A 173 -2.15 -17.92 -10.91
C GLY A 173 -1.91 -18.64 -12.22
N SER A 174 -2.81 -18.46 -13.16
CA SER A 174 -2.64 -18.86 -14.56
C SER A 174 -3.50 -17.95 -15.44
N GLY A 175 -3.16 -17.83 -16.72
CA GLY A 175 -3.88 -16.96 -17.65
C GLY A 175 -3.86 -15.49 -17.19
N ASP A 176 -5.05 -14.89 -17.12
CA ASP A 176 -5.26 -13.48 -16.77
C ASP A 176 -5.08 -13.16 -15.25
N GLY A 177 -4.75 -14.16 -14.43
CA GLY A 177 -4.36 -14.00 -13.03
C GLY A 177 -5.49 -13.73 -12.03
N TRP A 178 -6.60 -13.09 -12.43
CA TRP A 178 -7.71 -12.74 -11.53
C TRP A 178 -8.32 -13.91 -10.78
N SER A 179 -8.32 -15.11 -11.35
CA SER A 179 -8.87 -16.31 -10.69
C SER A 179 -8.14 -16.69 -9.39
N SER A 180 -6.91 -16.23 -9.18
CA SER A 180 -6.15 -16.50 -7.94
C SER A 180 -6.14 -15.32 -6.98
N VAL A 181 -6.71 -14.18 -7.37
CA VAL A 181 -6.81 -12.98 -6.52
C VAL A 181 -7.87 -13.23 -5.46
N THR A 182 -7.43 -13.33 -4.21
CA THR A 182 -8.32 -13.55 -3.08
C THR A 182 -8.95 -12.24 -2.59
N PRO A 183 -10.08 -12.30 -1.86
CA PRO A 183 -10.63 -11.12 -1.18
C PRO A 183 -9.59 -10.45 -0.28
N ALA A 184 -8.79 -11.23 0.44
CA ALA A 184 -7.73 -10.72 1.32
C ALA A 184 -6.66 -9.93 0.55
N THR A 185 -6.31 -10.34 -0.67
CA THR A 185 -5.38 -9.59 -1.54
C THR A 185 -5.96 -8.21 -1.89
N MET A 186 -7.24 -8.15 -2.24
CA MET A 186 -7.92 -6.87 -2.53
C MET A 186 -8.10 -6.01 -1.28
N GLU A 187 -8.35 -6.62 -0.13
CA GLU A 187 -8.39 -5.93 1.15
C GLU A 187 -7.04 -5.31 1.52
N ALA A 188 -5.93 -6.01 1.25
CA ALA A 188 -4.58 -5.49 1.42
C ALA A 188 -4.29 -4.29 0.49
N VAL A 189 -4.75 -4.34 -0.77
CA VAL A 189 -4.66 -3.19 -1.69
C VAL A 189 -5.43 -1.98 -1.13
N ALA A 190 -6.64 -2.18 -0.62
CA ALA A 190 -7.44 -1.11 -0.03
C ALA A 190 -6.75 -0.48 1.18
N ASP A 191 -6.21 -1.30 2.07
CA ASP A 191 -5.50 -0.83 3.27
C ASP A 191 -4.27 0.00 2.91
N ALA A 192 -3.45 -0.51 1.99
CA ALA A 192 -2.28 0.20 1.48
C ALA A 192 -2.67 1.54 0.83
N THR A 193 -3.73 1.54 0.00
CA THR A 193 -4.24 2.75 -0.67
C THR A 193 -4.65 3.81 0.35
N ILE A 194 -5.43 3.46 1.36
CA ILE A 194 -5.89 4.39 2.40
C ILE A 194 -4.72 4.87 3.27
N SER A 195 -3.75 3.99 3.55
CA SER A 195 -2.53 4.38 4.27
C SER A 195 -1.73 5.44 3.51
N GLN A 196 -1.47 5.20 2.22
CA GLN A 196 -0.76 6.15 1.35
C GLN A 196 -1.54 7.46 1.20
N LEU A 197 -2.87 7.39 1.03
CA LEU A 197 -3.73 8.56 0.93
C LEU A 197 -3.67 9.41 2.21
N SER A 198 -3.80 8.77 3.38
CA SER A 198 -3.74 9.48 4.67
C SER A 198 -2.40 10.16 4.91
N THR A 199 -1.30 9.51 4.52
CA THR A 199 0.06 10.06 4.62
C THR A 199 0.21 11.31 3.73
N TRP A 200 -0.25 11.23 2.49
CA TRP A 200 -0.22 12.37 1.57
C TRP A 200 -1.10 13.53 2.03
N LEU A 201 -2.30 13.24 2.57
CA LEU A 201 -3.18 14.25 3.13
C LEU A 201 -2.57 14.97 4.34
N ALA A 202 -1.82 14.25 5.19
CA ALA A 202 -1.10 14.85 6.31
C ALA A 202 0.04 15.77 5.84
N GLY A 203 0.81 15.34 4.83
CA GLY A 203 1.91 16.12 4.26
C GLY A 203 1.48 17.39 3.53
N ARG A 204 0.22 17.51 3.10
CA ARG A 204 -0.34 18.71 2.48
C ARG A 204 -0.72 19.84 3.46
N ARG A 205 -0.66 19.55 4.76
CA ARG A 205 -1.13 20.46 5.82
C ARG A 205 -0.02 21.23 6.51
N GLY A 206 1.25 20.91 6.20
CA GLY A 206 2.44 21.66 6.62
C GLY A 206 3.06 22.37 5.43
#